data_AF-U1GNZ9-F1
#
_entry.id   AF-U1GNZ9-F1
#
_cell.length_a   1.000
_cell.length_b   1.000
_cell.length_c   1.000
_cell.angle_alpha   90.00
_cell.angle_beta   90.00
_cell.angle_gamma   90.00
#
_symmetry.space_group_name_H-M   'P 1'
#
loop_
_entity.id
_entity.type
_entity.pdbx_description
1 polymer ?
#
loop_
_entity_poly.entity_id
_entity_poly.type
_entity_poly.pdbx_seq_one_letter_code
_entity_poly.pdbx_strand_id
1 'polypeptide(L)'
;MPPRNSRSPSPPPSLPIASSPGPRFLALQKIFTQALTSTLKTSSYANFSKCFPTPAQHCPTALEGVWKQLNAKLEEGCMKEFEAIVFEKKVIEGLNGWDAVVEDAKRRIARGVEGEEVHRAPHTLSVEELHIAHLTPYLQQATTMLEARLKDTQEENGTLMRRITEQRVEMENLVQGLEGVVADLEDSIEAMRDDGEGGVDGLRAEIWEMEGEMRGRC
;
A
#
# COMPACT_ATOMS: atom_id res chain seq x y z
N MET A 1 -17.37 21.78 -10.24
CA MET A 1 -15.98 21.82 -10.71
C MET A 1 -15.64 20.47 -11.33
N PRO A 2 -14.99 20.42 -12.51
CA PRO A 2 -14.72 19.15 -13.18
C PRO A 2 -13.63 18.36 -12.41
N PRO A 3 -13.67 17.02 -12.40
CA PRO A 3 -12.67 16.21 -11.72
C PRO A 3 -11.33 16.31 -12.46
N ARG A 4 -10.27 16.71 -11.75
CA ARG A 4 -8.90 16.72 -12.28
C ARG A 4 -8.43 15.28 -12.43
N ASN A 5 -8.33 14.82 -13.67
CA ASN A 5 -7.77 13.53 -14.03
C ASN A 5 -6.38 13.32 -13.39
N SER A 6 -6.27 12.18 -12.68
CA SER A 6 -5.07 11.38 -12.42
C SER A 6 -3.72 12.09 -12.58
N ARG A 7 -3.26 12.73 -11.51
CA ARG A 7 -1.85 13.13 -11.39
C ARG A 7 -1.11 12.03 -10.65
N SER A 8 -0.24 11.36 -11.40
CA SER A 8 0.88 10.48 -11.02
C SER A 8 0.83 9.88 -9.60
N PRO A 9 0.71 8.55 -9.45
CA PRO A 9 0.80 7.93 -8.14
C PRO A 9 2.17 8.25 -7.52
N SER A 10 2.16 8.41 -6.20
CA SER A 10 3.32 8.56 -5.31
C SER A 10 4.47 7.66 -5.75
N PRO A 11 5.74 8.10 -5.59
CA PRO A 11 6.88 7.30 -6.01
C PRO A 11 6.77 5.93 -5.32
N PRO A 12 6.82 4.81 -6.07
CA PRO A 12 6.82 3.49 -5.46
C PRO A 12 7.96 3.41 -4.43
N PRO A 13 7.83 2.56 -3.39
CA PRO A 13 8.91 2.33 -2.45
C PRO A 13 10.18 2.07 -3.25
N SER A 14 11.26 2.79 -2.92
CA SER A 14 12.52 2.72 -3.64
C SER A 14 12.90 1.25 -3.77
N LEU A 15 12.84 0.73 -5.00
CA LEU A 15 13.20 -0.65 -5.28
C LEU A 15 14.59 -0.90 -4.68
N PRO A 16 14.86 -2.10 -4.12
CA PRO A 16 16.18 -2.45 -3.63
C PRO A 16 17.20 -2.09 -4.72
N ILE A 17 18.05 -1.11 -4.44
CA ILE A 17 19.01 -0.65 -5.43
C ILE A 17 19.96 -1.82 -5.66
N ALA A 18 20.04 -2.30 -6.90
CA ALA A 18 20.92 -3.39 -7.22
C ALA A 18 22.35 -3.01 -6.81
N SER A 19 23.00 -3.83 -5.99
CA SER A 19 24.42 -3.67 -5.64
C SER A 19 25.36 -4.06 -6.79
N SER A 20 24.80 -4.44 -7.95
CA SER A 20 25.58 -4.77 -9.13
C SER A 20 26.11 -3.50 -9.82
N PRO A 21 27.34 -3.52 -10.36
CA PRO A 21 27.89 -2.42 -11.14
C PRO A 21 26.98 -2.00 -12.32
N GLY A 22 26.45 -0.78 -12.27
CA GLY A 22 25.68 -0.17 -13.36
C GLY A 22 26.57 0.46 -14.46
N PRO A 23 25.96 0.90 -15.57
CA PRO A 23 26.69 1.45 -16.73
C PRO A 23 27.53 2.67 -16.36
N ARG A 24 27.03 3.51 -15.46
CA ARG A 24 27.72 4.72 -15.01
C ARG A 24 28.91 4.41 -14.10
N PHE A 25 28.80 3.38 -13.25
CA PHE A 25 29.94 2.91 -12.45
C PHE A 25 31.04 2.32 -13.33
N LEU A 26 30.68 1.52 -14.35
CA LEU A 26 31.64 0.99 -15.32
C LEU A 26 32.38 2.11 -16.06
N ALA A 27 31.68 3.19 -16.42
CA ALA A 27 32.30 4.36 -17.02
C ALA A 27 33.27 5.06 -16.04
N LEU A 28 32.90 5.22 -14.77
CA LEU A 28 33.78 5.78 -13.74
C LEU A 28 35.05 4.95 -13.57
N GLN A 29 34.92 3.63 -13.42
CA GLN A 29 36.05 2.72 -13.27
C GLN A 29 36.97 2.76 -14.49
N LYS A 30 36.40 2.82 -15.70
CA LYS A 30 37.15 2.98 -16.95
C LYS A 30 37.94 4.29 -16.97
N ILE A 31 37.33 5.41 -16.60
CA ILE A 31 38.01 6.72 -16.58
C ILE A 31 39.14 6.71 -15.55
N PHE A 32 38.89 6.17 -14.36
CA PHE A 32 39.91 6.07 -13.30
C PHE A 32 41.12 5.25 -13.75
N THR A 33 40.90 4.04 -14.26
CA THR A 33 41.98 3.16 -14.74
C THR A 33 42.77 3.79 -15.90
N GLN A 34 42.09 4.48 -16.82
CA GLN A 34 42.73 5.22 -17.90
C GLN A 34 43.59 6.38 -17.39
N ALA A 35 43.09 7.16 -16.43
CA ALA A 35 43.82 8.27 -15.82
C ALA A 35 45.06 7.79 -15.04
N LEU A 36 44.92 6.70 -14.28
CA LEU A 36 46.02 6.08 -13.54
C LEU A 36 47.11 5.59 -14.49
N THR A 37 46.71 4.85 -15.53
CA THR A 37 47.63 4.37 -16.56
C THR A 37 48.35 5.53 -17.27
N SER A 38 47.65 6.61 -17.58
CA SER A 38 48.25 7.79 -18.18
C SER A 38 49.28 8.43 -17.25
N THR A 39 48.96 8.55 -15.96
CA THR A 39 49.86 9.12 -14.94
C THR A 39 51.14 8.29 -14.79
N LEU A 40 51.00 6.96 -14.73
CA LEU A 40 52.13 6.04 -14.66
C LEU A 40 53.01 6.10 -15.92
N LYS A 41 52.41 6.26 -17.09
CA LYS A 41 53.16 6.44 -18.36
C LYS A 41 53.95 7.74 -18.40
N THR A 42 53.43 8.82 -17.84
CA THR A 42 54.15 10.10 -17.73
C THR A 42 55.39 9.98 -16.83
N SER A 43 55.29 9.16 -15.78
CA SER A 43 56.42 8.72 -14.94
C SER A 43 57.29 7.69 -15.68
N SER A 44 57.84 8.08 -16.83
CA SER A 44 58.76 7.23 -17.60
C SER A 44 60.12 7.13 -16.93
N TYR A 45 60.79 5.98 -17.08
CA TYR A 45 62.15 5.80 -16.58
C TYR A 45 63.14 6.84 -17.14
N ALA A 46 62.93 7.29 -18.38
CA ALA A 46 63.76 8.33 -19.01
C ALA A 46 63.61 9.69 -18.32
N ASN A 47 62.41 10.02 -17.79
CA ASN A 47 62.21 11.23 -17.00
C ASN A 47 62.75 11.06 -15.58
N PHE A 48 62.54 9.88 -14.98
CA PHE A 48 63.00 9.57 -13.63
C PHE A 48 64.53 9.56 -13.49
N SER A 49 65.23 8.89 -14.42
CA SER A 49 66.71 8.78 -14.39
C SER A 49 67.43 10.11 -14.58
N LYS A 50 66.84 11.07 -15.32
CA LYS A 50 67.38 12.44 -15.46
C LYS A 50 67.46 13.19 -14.13
N CYS A 51 66.56 12.91 -13.19
CA CYS A 51 66.57 13.50 -11.85
C CYS A 51 67.62 12.87 -10.93
N PHE A 52 68.16 11.71 -11.30
CA PHE A 52 69.16 10.96 -10.53
C PHE A 52 70.36 10.58 -11.41
N PRO A 53 71.14 11.57 -11.90
CA PRO A 53 72.20 11.32 -12.88
C PRO A 53 73.33 10.43 -12.34
N THR A 54 73.72 10.60 -11.08
CA THR A 54 74.81 9.81 -10.46
C THR A 54 74.42 8.33 -10.29
N PRO A 55 73.25 7.97 -9.69
CA PRO A 55 72.79 6.58 -9.67
C PRO A 55 72.54 5.99 -11.06
N ALA A 56 72.06 6.79 -12.02
CA ALA A 56 71.80 6.31 -13.37
C ALA A 56 73.08 5.87 -14.10
N GLN A 57 74.24 6.48 -13.79
CA GLN A 57 75.53 6.10 -14.37
C GLN A 57 76.16 4.89 -13.67
N HIS A 58 76.10 4.84 -12.33
CA HIS A 58 76.84 3.84 -11.55
C HIS A 58 76.03 2.58 -11.24
N CYS A 59 74.70 2.67 -11.17
CA CYS A 59 73.81 1.57 -10.78
C CYS A 59 72.46 1.60 -11.53
N PRO A 60 72.43 1.56 -12.88
CA PRO A 60 71.20 1.70 -13.67
C PRO A 60 70.16 0.61 -13.36
N THR A 61 70.59 -0.64 -13.17
CA THR A 61 69.69 -1.77 -12.89
C THR A 61 68.98 -1.61 -11.54
N ALA A 62 69.68 -1.12 -10.52
CA ALA A 62 69.08 -0.88 -9.20
C ALA A 62 68.09 0.28 -9.26
N LEU A 63 68.42 1.36 -9.97
CA LEU A 63 67.55 2.51 -10.17
C LEU A 63 66.27 2.14 -10.94
N GLU A 64 66.39 1.32 -11.98
CA GLU A 64 65.24 0.80 -12.73
C GLU A 64 64.35 -0.09 -11.84
N GLY A 65 64.95 -0.90 -10.97
CA GLY A 65 64.23 -1.69 -9.97
C GLY A 65 63.40 -0.82 -9.02
N VAL A 66 63.99 0.25 -8.48
CA VAL A 66 63.29 1.21 -7.60
C VAL A 66 62.14 1.89 -8.33
N TRP A 67 62.36 2.36 -9.57
CA TRP A 67 61.31 2.98 -10.37
C TRP A 67 60.13 2.03 -10.64
N LYS A 68 60.42 0.78 -11.02
CA LYS A 68 59.39 -0.25 -11.22
C LYS A 68 58.61 -0.52 -9.93
N GLN A 69 59.30 -0.67 -8.80
CA GLN A 69 58.68 -0.92 -7.51
C GLN A 69 57.80 0.26 -7.07
N LEU A 70 58.27 1.50 -7.27
CA LEU A 70 57.51 2.71 -6.95
C LEU A 70 56.23 2.80 -7.78
N ASN A 71 56.33 2.63 -9.10
CA ASN A 71 55.15 2.65 -9.98
C ASN A 71 54.17 1.53 -9.64
N ALA A 72 54.65 0.32 -9.36
CA ALA A 72 53.81 -0.81 -8.96
C ALA A 72 53.10 -0.54 -7.62
N LYS A 73 53.80 0.02 -6.62
CA LYS A 73 53.20 0.35 -5.32
C LYS A 73 52.22 1.49 -5.40
N LEU A 74 52.49 2.48 -6.25
CA LEU A 74 51.55 3.56 -6.52
C LEU A 74 50.27 3.03 -7.19
N GLU A 75 50.41 2.16 -8.19
CA GLU A 75 49.27 1.53 -8.87
C GLU A 75 48.42 0.70 -7.91
N GLU A 76 49.05 -0.20 -7.15
CA GLU A 76 48.39 -1.04 -6.14
C GLU A 76 47.69 -0.20 -5.08
N GLY A 77 48.38 0.83 -4.56
CA GLY A 77 47.83 1.74 -3.55
C GLY A 77 46.63 2.51 -4.08
N CYS A 78 46.72 3.12 -5.26
CA CYS A 78 45.62 3.86 -5.86
C CYS A 78 44.39 2.97 -6.13
N MET A 79 44.59 1.75 -6.62
CA MET A 79 43.49 0.83 -6.89
C MET A 79 42.79 0.39 -5.61
N LYS A 80 43.57 0.06 -4.57
CA LYS A 80 43.04 -0.33 -3.26
C LYS A 80 42.24 0.80 -2.60
N GLU A 81 42.78 2.02 -2.61
CA GLU A 81 42.07 3.19 -2.05
C GLU A 81 40.80 3.51 -2.85
N PHE A 82 40.84 3.37 -4.18
CA PHE A 82 39.65 3.53 -5.01
C PHE A 82 38.55 2.53 -4.63
N GLU A 83 38.89 1.26 -4.49
CA GLU A 83 37.94 0.22 -4.07
C GLU A 83 37.39 0.49 -2.65
N ALA A 84 38.25 0.92 -1.72
CA ALA A 84 37.84 1.30 -0.38
C ALA A 84 36.83 2.47 -0.40
N ILE A 85 37.11 3.54 -1.16
CA ILE A 85 36.21 4.68 -1.31
C ILE A 85 34.87 4.25 -1.95
N VAL A 86 34.92 3.42 -2.99
CA VAL A 86 33.72 2.91 -3.66
C VAL A 86 32.82 2.15 -2.67
N PHE A 87 33.42 1.32 -1.82
CA PHE A 87 32.73 0.55 -0.79
C PHE A 87 32.17 1.46 0.32
N GLU A 88 33.02 2.27 0.95
CA GLU A 88 32.65 3.12 2.10
C GLU A 88 31.55 4.12 1.76
N LYS A 89 31.63 4.73 0.57
CA LYS A 89 30.66 5.74 0.12
C LYS A 89 29.47 5.13 -0.61
N LYS A 90 29.40 3.78 -0.72
CA LYS A 90 28.33 3.06 -1.43
C LYS A 90 28.10 3.62 -2.84
N VAL A 91 29.19 3.87 -3.56
CA VAL A 91 29.15 4.61 -4.84
C VAL A 91 28.30 3.87 -5.86
N ILE A 92 28.34 2.54 -5.88
CA ILE A 92 27.55 1.72 -6.80
C ILE A 92 26.05 1.95 -6.57
N GLU A 93 25.59 1.87 -5.32
CA GLU A 93 24.19 2.12 -4.96
C GLU A 93 23.79 3.56 -5.31
N GLY A 94 24.63 4.55 -5.00
CA GLY A 94 24.37 5.96 -5.32
C GLY A 94 24.23 6.21 -6.82
N LEU A 95 25.15 5.68 -7.63
CA LEU A 95 25.13 5.85 -9.09
C LEU A 95 23.96 5.12 -9.75
N ASN A 96 23.63 3.92 -9.27
CA ASN A 96 22.48 3.15 -9.75
C ASN A 96 21.15 3.85 -9.39
N GLY A 97 21.05 4.39 -8.18
CA GLY A 97 19.91 5.23 -7.78
C GLY A 97 19.78 6.47 -8.67
N TRP A 98 20.90 7.10 -9.02
CA TRP A 98 20.90 8.23 -9.94
C TRP A 98 20.48 7.84 -11.36
N ASP A 99 20.92 6.69 -11.88
CA ASP A 99 20.44 6.15 -13.17
C ASP A 99 18.92 5.92 -13.16
N ALA A 100 18.37 5.35 -12.08
CA ALA A 100 16.94 5.13 -11.94
C ALA A 100 16.12 6.43 -11.97
N VAL A 101 16.60 7.48 -11.29
CA VAL A 101 15.95 8.81 -11.28
C VAL A 101 16.03 9.48 -12.65
N VAL A 102 17.16 9.36 -13.35
CA VAL A 102 17.32 9.91 -14.72
C VAL A 102 16.38 9.22 -15.70
N GLU A 103 16.26 7.89 -15.63
CA GLU A 103 15.32 7.16 -16.47
C GLU A 103 13.86 7.50 -16.14
N ASP A 104 13.52 7.71 -14.88
CA ASP A 104 12.19 8.17 -14.50
C ASP A 104 11.88 9.57 -15.05
N ALA A 105 12.84 10.50 -14.98
CA ALA A 105 12.72 11.83 -15.56
C ALA A 105 12.50 11.76 -17.08
N LYS A 106 13.27 10.95 -17.80
CA LYS A 106 13.07 10.72 -19.24
C LYS A 106 11.68 10.17 -19.54
N ARG A 107 11.19 9.20 -18.75
CA ARG A 107 9.82 8.66 -18.89
C ARG A 107 8.75 9.72 -18.63
N ARG A 108 8.98 10.67 -17.71
CA ARG A 108 8.04 11.78 -17.46
C ARG A 108 8.01 12.75 -18.64
N ILE A 109 9.17 13.12 -19.17
CA ILE A 109 9.28 13.97 -20.37
C ILE A 109 8.58 13.32 -21.56
N ALA A 110 8.82 12.03 -21.81
CA ALA A 110 8.20 11.30 -22.91
C ALA A 110 6.67 11.13 -22.79
N ARG A 111 6.14 11.22 -21.56
CA ARG A 111 4.69 11.16 -21.28
C ARG A 111 4.03 12.54 -21.21
N GLY A 112 4.82 13.62 -21.21
CA GLY A 112 4.32 14.99 -21.14
C GLY A 112 3.64 15.40 -22.44
N VAL A 113 2.55 16.17 -22.34
CA VAL A 113 1.89 16.81 -23.48
C VAL A 113 2.62 18.12 -23.79
N GLU A 114 2.84 18.45 -25.07
CA GLU A 114 3.43 19.72 -25.49
C GLU A 114 2.63 20.90 -24.91
N GLY A 115 3.30 21.75 -24.11
CA GLY A 115 2.71 22.95 -23.51
C GLY A 115 2.55 22.95 -21.98
N GLU A 116 2.85 21.85 -21.28
CA GLU A 116 2.88 21.85 -19.80
C GLU A 116 4.23 22.38 -19.29
N GLU A 117 4.24 23.66 -18.91
CA GLU A 117 5.46 24.43 -18.72
C GLU A 117 6.17 24.28 -17.36
N VAL A 118 7.51 24.38 -17.48
CA VAL A 118 8.58 24.68 -16.53
C VAL A 118 8.80 23.71 -15.36
N HIS A 119 9.81 22.85 -15.52
CA HIS A 119 10.51 22.21 -14.41
C HIS A 119 11.08 23.27 -13.46
N ARG A 120 10.31 23.60 -12.42
CA ARG A 120 10.75 24.48 -11.34
C ARG A 120 11.89 23.77 -10.60
N ALA A 121 13.05 24.43 -10.54
CA ALA A 121 14.20 23.85 -9.89
C ALA A 121 13.95 23.68 -8.37
N PRO A 122 14.38 22.57 -7.73
CA PRO A 122 14.04 22.27 -6.35
C PRO A 122 14.45 23.36 -5.35
N HIS A 123 15.52 24.09 -5.63
CA HIS A 123 16.03 25.19 -4.80
C HIS A 123 15.15 26.45 -4.81
N THR A 124 14.15 26.51 -5.68
CA THR A 124 13.18 27.61 -5.75
C THR A 124 11.87 27.29 -5.04
N LEU A 125 11.72 26.06 -4.52
CA LEU A 125 10.56 25.64 -3.75
C LEU A 125 10.65 26.15 -2.31
N SER A 126 9.54 26.62 -1.77
CA SER A 126 9.47 27.00 -0.35
C SER A 126 9.45 25.76 0.56
N VAL A 127 9.80 25.95 1.84
CA VAL A 127 9.72 24.86 2.85
C VAL A 127 8.29 24.34 2.97
N GLU A 128 7.30 25.24 2.93
CA GLU A 128 5.90 24.87 3.03
C GLU A 128 5.45 24.06 1.80
N GLU A 129 5.85 24.47 0.59
CA GLU A 129 5.57 23.71 -0.64
C GLU A 129 6.17 22.31 -0.59
N LEU A 130 7.42 22.17 -0.12
CA LEU A 130 8.08 20.88 0.04
C LEU A 130 7.39 20.00 1.08
N HIS A 131 7.01 20.58 2.22
CA HIS A 131 6.33 19.88 3.29
C HIS A 131 4.96 19.36 2.83
N ILE A 132 4.16 20.22 2.18
CA ILE A 132 2.86 19.82 1.63
C ILE A 132 3.04 18.77 0.54
N ALA A 133 3.99 18.95 -0.38
CA ALA A 133 4.25 17.98 -1.44
C ALA A 133 4.63 16.60 -0.88
N HIS A 134 5.35 16.55 0.25
CA HIS A 134 5.71 15.30 0.92
C HIS A 134 4.54 14.67 1.68
N LEU A 135 3.71 15.46 2.36
CA LEU A 135 2.57 14.94 3.14
C LEU A 135 1.36 14.55 2.30
N THR A 136 1.12 15.27 1.20
CA THR A 136 -0.02 15.05 0.29
C THR A 136 -0.21 13.58 -0.10
N PRO A 137 0.80 12.80 -0.53
CA PRO A 137 0.60 11.40 -0.89
C PRO A 137 0.14 10.52 0.28
N TYR A 138 0.67 10.74 1.49
CA TYR A 138 0.26 9.98 2.67
C TYR A 138 -1.17 10.33 3.10
N LEU A 139 -1.52 11.61 3.04
CA LEU A 139 -2.87 12.07 3.32
C LEU A 139 -3.85 11.51 2.30
N GLN A 140 -3.52 11.52 1.01
CA GLN A 140 -4.36 10.91 -0.04
C GLN A 140 -4.55 9.40 0.16
N GLN A 141 -3.49 8.68 0.56
CA GLN A 141 -3.61 7.26 0.89
C GLN A 141 -4.52 7.04 2.10
N ALA A 142 -4.38 7.86 3.14
CA ALA A 142 -5.22 7.77 4.33
C ALA A 142 -6.69 8.12 4.02
N THR A 143 -6.95 9.17 3.22
CA THR A 143 -8.31 9.56 2.85
C THR A 143 -8.99 8.47 2.02
N THR A 144 -8.31 7.94 1.00
CA THR A 144 -8.85 6.85 0.17
C THR A 144 -9.13 5.59 0.98
N MET A 145 -8.27 5.24 1.95
CA MET A 145 -8.50 4.12 2.86
C MET A 145 -9.72 4.37 3.77
N LEU A 146 -9.87 5.57 4.33
CA LEU A 146 -10.99 5.92 5.20
C LEU A 146 -12.31 5.99 4.43
N GLU A 147 -12.30 6.53 3.22
CA GLU A 147 -13.45 6.56 2.33
C GLU A 147 -13.94 5.15 1.97
N ALA A 148 -13.01 4.23 1.70
CA ALA A 148 -13.35 2.82 1.46
C ALA A 148 -14.03 2.19 2.69
N ARG A 149 -13.44 2.34 3.88
CA ARG A 149 -14.03 1.81 5.13
C ARG A 149 -15.39 2.41 5.46
N LEU A 150 -15.55 3.71 5.23
CA LEU A 150 -16.81 4.41 5.45
C LEU A 150 -17.88 3.84 4.52
N LYS A 151 -17.54 3.61 3.25
CA LYS A 151 -18.43 3.00 2.28
C LYS A 151 -18.83 1.59 2.68
N ASP A 152 -17.88 0.75 3.08
CA ASP A 152 -18.15 -0.62 3.54
C ASP A 152 -19.12 -0.63 4.74
N THR A 153 -18.88 0.25 5.73
CA THR A 153 -19.74 0.36 6.92
C THR A 153 -21.14 0.89 6.57
N GLN A 154 -21.25 1.81 5.60
CA GLN A 154 -22.55 2.31 5.13
C GLN A 154 -23.34 1.22 4.40
N GLU A 155 -22.67 0.39 3.60
CA GLU A 155 -23.29 -0.76 2.94
C GLU A 155 -23.77 -1.80 3.97
N GLU A 156 -22.94 -2.15 4.96
CA GLU A 156 -23.31 -3.05 6.06
C GLU A 156 -24.52 -2.52 6.84
N ASN A 157 -24.50 -1.25 7.27
CA ASN A 157 -25.62 -0.63 7.96
C ASN A 157 -26.90 -0.64 7.12
N GLY A 158 -26.80 -0.41 5.81
CA GLY A 158 -27.92 -0.51 4.89
C GLY A 158 -28.52 -1.92 4.84
N THR A 159 -27.69 -2.95 4.84
CA THR A 159 -28.16 -4.35 4.88
C THR A 159 -28.82 -4.71 6.22
N LEU A 160 -28.25 -4.26 7.34
CA LEU A 160 -28.80 -4.49 8.67
C LEU A 160 -30.15 -3.79 8.84
N MET A 161 -30.26 -2.54 8.39
CA MET A 161 -31.53 -1.80 8.44
C MET A 161 -32.61 -2.50 7.61
N ARG A 162 -32.28 -2.99 6.42
CA ARG A 162 -33.22 -3.76 5.59
C ARG A 162 -33.71 -5.02 6.31
N ARG A 163 -32.79 -5.78 6.92
CA ARG A 163 -33.13 -6.97 7.70
C ARG A 163 -34.01 -6.64 8.91
N ILE A 164 -33.71 -5.57 9.64
CA ILE A 164 -34.54 -5.12 10.77
C ILE A 164 -35.95 -4.77 10.31
N THR A 165 -36.09 -4.06 9.18
CA THR A 165 -37.41 -3.71 8.65
C THR A 165 -38.21 -4.93 8.21
N GLU A 166 -37.57 -5.90 7.54
CA GLU A 166 -38.19 -7.17 7.15
C GLU A 166 -38.66 -7.95 8.38
N GLN A 167 -37.79 -8.08 9.40
CA GLN A 167 -38.13 -8.75 10.66
C GLN A 167 -39.26 -8.06 11.42
N ARG A 168 -39.35 -6.72 11.38
CA ARG A 168 -40.45 -5.98 12.01
C ARG A 168 -41.79 -6.29 11.36
N VAL A 169 -41.84 -6.33 10.03
CA VAL A 169 -43.06 -6.69 9.28
C VAL A 169 -43.43 -8.16 9.55
N GLU A 170 -42.45 -9.07 9.59
CA GLU A 170 -42.70 -10.47 9.94
C GLU A 170 -43.28 -10.63 11.35
N MET A 171 -42.72 -9.91 12.35
CA MET A 171 -43.25 -9.90 13.72
C MET A 171 -44.68 -9.36 13.79
N GLU A 172 -44.97 -8.27 13.06
CA GLU A 172 -46.32 -7.69 13.01
C GLU A 172 -47.34 -8.69 12.44
N ASN A 173 -46.98 -9.39 11.36
CA ASN A 173 -47.82 -10.43 10.78
C ASN A 173 -48.02 -11.63 11.73
N LEU A 174 -46.98 -12.05 12.45
CA LEU A 174 -47.06 -13.13 13.43
C LEU A 174 -47.96 -12.75 14.61
N VAL A 175 -47.83 -11.52 15.12
CA VAL A 175 -48.69 -11.01 16.20
C VAL A 175 -50.14 -10.95 15.74
N GLN A 176 -50.41 -10.40 14.55
CA GLN A 176 -51.77 -10.35 14.01
C GLN A 176 -52.37 -11.75 13.80
N GLY A 177 -51.55 -12.70 13.34
CA GLY A 177 -51.97 -14.11 13.21
C GLY A 177 -52.32 -14.75 14.56
N LEU A 178 -51.54 -14.48 15.60
CA LEU A 178 -51.81 -14.97 16.96
C LEU A 178 -53.07 -14.32 17.55
N GLU A 179 -53.25 -13.01 17.36
CA GLU A 179 -54.47 -12.30 17.77
C GLU A 179 -55.71 -12.90 17.11
N GLY A 180 -55.63 -13.26 15.81
CA GLY A 180 -56.70 -13.96 15.11
C GLY A 180 -57.02 -15.33 15.71
N VAL A 181 -56.01 -16.15 16.00
CA VAL A 181 -56.21 -17.48 16.62
C VAL A 181 -56.79 -17.36 18.03
N VAL A 182 -56.40 -16.33 18.80
CA VAL A 182 -56.99 -16.07 20.13
C VAL A 182 -58.45 -15.67 19.99
N ALA A 183 -58.78 -14.78 19.05
CA ALA A 183 -60.17 -14.41 18.78
C ALA A 183 -61.02 -15.62 18.35
N ASP A 184 -60.50 -16.48 17.47
CA ASP A 184 -61.18 -17.71 17.05
C ASP A 184 -61.43 -18.67 18.23
N LEU A 185 -60.50 -18.75 19.19
CA LEU A 185 -60.66 -19.54 20.42
C LEU A 185 -61.67 -18.93 21.37
N GLU A 186 -61.66 -17.60 21.53
CA GLU A 186 -62.66 -16.88 22.33
C GLU A 186 -64.08 -17.06 21.75
N ASP A 187 -64.24 -16.94 20.43
CA ASP A 187 -65.49 -17.19 19.73
C ASP A 187 -65.94 -18.65 19.85
N SER A 188 -65.00 -19.60 19.78
CA SER A 188 -65.29 -21.04 19.98
C SER A 188 -65.73 -21.33 21.41
N ILE A 189 -65.13 -20.69 22.42
CA ILE A 189 -65.52 -20.83 23.83
C ILE A 189 -66.90 -20.22 24.07
N GLU A 190 -67.19 -19.05 23.48
CA GLU A 190 -68.50 -18.42 23.60
C GLU A 190 -69.58 -19.27 22.91
N ALA A 191 -69.30 -19.84 21.74
CA ALA A 191 -70.21 -20.78 21.07
C ALA A 191 -70.48 -22.04 21.93
N MET A 192 -69.45 -22.60 22.57
CA MET A 192 -69.62 -23.71 23.52
C MET A 192 -70.43 -23.32 24.77
N ARG A 193 -70.40 -22.04 25.15
CA ARG A 193 -71.15 -21.50 26.30
C ARG A 193 -72.61 -21.23 25.95
N ASP A 194 -72.89 -20.76 24.73
CA ASP A 194 -74.23 -20.56 24.18
C ASP A 194 -74.93 -21.91 23.93
N ASP A 195 -74.20 -22.91 23.41
CA ASP A 195 -74.66 -24.32 23.40
C ASP A 195 -74.81 -24.90 24.82
N GLY A 196 -74.16 -24.28 25.81
CA GLY A 196 -74.22 -24.64 27.23
C GLY A 196 -75.42 -24.07 27.99
N GLU A 197 -76.02 -22.95 27.56
CA GLU A 197 -77.27 -22.42 28.12
C GLU A 197 -78.50 -23.26 27.72
N GLY A 198 -78.41 -24.02 26.62
CA GLY A 198 -79.34 -25.10 26.31
C GLY A 198 -78.92 -26.47 26.87
N GLY A 199 -77.62 -26.67 27.11
CA GLY A 199 -77.07 -27.97 27.46
C GLY A 199 -77.35 -28.40 28.90
N VAL A 200 -76.96 -27.62 29.90
CA VAL A 200 -77.04 -28.07 31.31
C VAL A 200 -78.37 -27.69 31.96
N ASP A 201 -78.88 -26.49 31.68
CA ASP A 201 -80.19 -26.05 32.17
C ASP A 201 -81.34 -26.64 31.35
N GLY A 202 -81.16 -26.88 30.05
CA GLY A 202 -82.13 -27.62 29.22
C GLY A 202 -82.21 -29.11 29.57
N LEU A 203 -81.08 -29.79 29.79
CA LEU A 203 -81.10 -31.18 30.31
C LEU A 203 -81.72 -31.25 31.71
N ARG A 204 -81.50 -30.26 32.58
CA ARG A 204 -82.20 -30.17 33.88
C ARG A 204 -83.70 -30.01 33.70
N ALA A 205 -84.15 -29.17 32.77
CA ALA A 205 -85.58 -28.98 32.50
C ALA A 205 -86.23 -30.26 31.95
N GLU A 206 -85.58 -30.96 31.02
CA GLU A 206 -86.09 -32.23 30.45
C GLU A 206 -86.14 -33.35 31.50
N ILE A 207 -85.16 -33.44 32.41
CA ILE A 207 -85.17 -34.43 33.51
C ILE A 207 -86.36 -34.16 34.46
N TRP A 208 -86.65 -32.89 34.76
CA TRP A 208 -87.79 -32.51 35.60
C TRP A 208 -89.14 -32.79 34.93
N GLU A 209 -89.24 -32.59 33.62
CA GLU A 209 -90.45 -32.90 32.85
C GLU A 209 -90.70 -34.42 32.78
N MET A 210 -89.65 -35.21 32.57
CA MET A 210 -89.72 -36.68 32.55
C MET A 210 -90.07 -37.29 33.92
N GLU A 211 -89.57 -36.73 35.02
CA GLU A 211 -90.00 -37.12 36.38
C GLU A 211 -91.47 -36.80 36.64
N GLY A 212 -91.98 -35.68 36.11
CA GLY A 212 -93.40 -35.30 36.18
C GLY A 212 -94.30 -36.28 35.43
N GLU A 213 -93.90 -36.70 34.23
CA GLU A 213 -94.65 -37.66 33.42
C GLU A 213 -94.68 -39.08 34.01
N MET A 214 -93.57 -39.53 34.63
CA MET A 214 -93.56 -40.82 35.35
C MET A 214 -94.42 -40.79 36.61
N ARG A 215 -94.57 -39.62 37.25
CA ARG A 215 -95.40 -39.45 38.45
C ARG A 215 -96.90 -39.36 38.15
N GLY A 216 -97.28 -39.09 36.89
CA GLY A 216 -98.68 -39.02 36.43
C GLY A 216 -99.27 -40.34 35.92
N ARG A 217 -98.50 -41.44 35.91
CA ARG A 217 -98.92 -42.76 35.38
C ARG A 217 -99.08 -43.88 36.43
N CYS A 218 -99.22 -43.54 37.71
CA CYS A 218 -99.65 -44.48 38.76
C CYS A 218 -101.09 -44.21 39.20
#